data_AF-A0A1Y2ZUH6-F1
#
_entry.id   AF-A0A1Y2ZUH6-F1
#
_cell.length_a   1.000
_cell.length_b   1.000
_cell.length_c   1.000
_cell.angle_alpha   90.00
_cell.angle_beta   90.00
_cell.angle_gamma   90.00
#
_symmetry.space_group_name_H-M   'P 1'
#
loop_
_entity.id
_entity.type
_entity.pdbx_description
1 polymer ?
#
loop_
_entity_poly.entity_id
_entity_poly.type
_entity_poly.pdbx_seq_one_letter_code
_entity_poly.pdbx_strand_id
1 'polypeptide(L)'
;MTTNNQADTAIRQHAEQEYAHELTALQEVDTAARPPNWELSPWAVRTYLMGGKLDSGVEISPKYVGNSRLIEIAISTLATDRALLLYGLPGTAKSWVSEHLAAAISGNSTLIVQGTAGTGEEALRYSWNYAQLIAQGPSEAALIHSPVMRAMTQGKIARIEELTRVAADVQDTLITILSEKTLPIHELNMEQQARKGFNVIATANNRDKGVNDLSSALKRRFNTVILPNPESLAEEVDIVQRRVTSLGRVLELPMEKPALEEIRRIVTIFRELRAGLTEDGKNKLKIPSGSLSTAEAISVVSSGIALAAHFGDGELKAHDVASSLVGAVVKDPVQDSLVWKEYLETVMKERSEWKDLYRACREQS
;
A
#
# COMPACT_ATOMS: atom_id res chain seq x y z
N MET A 1 -24.63 21.64 5.56
CA MET A 1 -25.16 20.58 4.67
C MET A 1 -24.57 20.77 3.27
N THR A 2 -23.33 20.33 3.02
CA THR A 2 -22.69 20.37 1.68
C THR A 2 -21.39 19.54 1.62
N THR A 3 -21.32 18.37 2.28
CA THR A 3 -20.10 17.51 2.23
C THR A 3 -20.31 16.12 1.65
N ASN A 4 -21.54 15.69 1.36
CA ASN A 4 -21.80 14.32 0.86
C ASN A 4 -21.74 14.16 -0.66
N ASN A 5 -21.65 15.23 -1.46
CA ASN A 5 -21.79 15.10 -2.92
C ASN A 5 -20.45 14.94 -3.69
N GLN A 6 -19.30 15.04 -3.01
CA GLN A 6 -17.98 14.83 -3.65
C GLN A 6 -17.46 13.39 -3.53
N ALA A 7 -17.96 12.62 -2.54
CA ALA A 7 -17.52 11.25 -2.34
C ALA A 7 -17.96 10.31 -3.46
N ASP A 8 -19.18 10.50 -4.00
CA ASP A 8 -19.75 9.64 -5.04
C ASP A 8 -19.15 9.88 -6.44
N THR A 9 -18.38 10.96 -6.64
CA THR A 9 -17.72 11.27 -7.93
C THR A 9 -16.20 11.10 -7.90
N ALA A 10 -15.63 10.62 -6.80
CA ALA A 10 -14.19 10.44 -6.66
C ALA A 10 -13.72 9.17 -7.39
N ILE A 11 -12.69 9.28 -8.22
CA ILE A 11 -12.07 8.14 -8.94
C ILE A 11 -11.56 7.07 -7.96
N ARG A 12 -11.04 7.52 -6.80
CA ARG A 12 -10.61 6.66 -5.70
C ARG A 12 -11.09 7.26 -4.39
N GLN A 13 -12.03 6.58 -3.74
CA GLN A 13 -12.47 6.91 -2.40
C GLN A 13 -11.40 6.52 -1.36
N HIS A 14 -11.42 7.19 -0.21
CA HIS A 14 -10.60 6.77 0.93
C HIS A 14 -11.16 5.49 1.54
N ALA A 15 -10.33 4.71 2.23
CA ALA A 15 -10.76 3.43 2.82
C ALA A 15 -11.96 3.58 3.75
N GLU A 16 -12.02 4.63 4.56
CA GLU A 16 -13.16 4.92 5.45
C GLU A 16 -14.47 5.25 4.70
N GLN A 17 -14.39 5.65 3.42
CA GLN A 17 -15.53 5.93 2.57
C GLN A 17 -15.93 4.69 1.76
N GLU A 18 -14.96 4.07 1.07
CA GLU A 18 -15.18 2.87 0.23
C GLU A 18 -15.75 1.71 1.06
N TYR A 19 -15.25 1.53 2.28
CA TYR A 19 -15.66 0.44 3.18
C TYR A 19 -16.52 0.93 4.35
N ALA A 20 -17.20 2.08 4.21
CA ALA A 20 -18.01 2.67 5.27
C ALA A 20 -19.08 1.70 5.81
N HIS A 21 -19.70 0.92 4.92
CA HIS A 21 -20.71 -0.07 5.29
C HIS A 21 -20.13 -1.20 6.16
N GLU A 22 -18.94 -1.70 5.83
CA GLU A 22 -18.27 -2.75 6.61
C GLU A 22 -17.79 -2.21 7.97
N LEU A 23 -17.23 -1.00 7.98
CA LEU A 23 -16.78 -0.35 9.21
C LEU A 23 -17.94 -0.07 10.17
N THR A 24 -19.08 0.41 9.66
CA THR A 24 -20.29 0.66 10.45
C THR A 24 -20.83 -0.65 11.02
N ALA A 25 -20.95 -1.70 10.20
CA ALA A 25 -21.41 -3.00 10.66
C ALA A 25 -20.52 -3.60 11.77
N LEU A 26 -19.20 -3.41 11.66
CA LEU A 26 -18.26 -3.80 12.71
C LEU A 26 -18.44 -2.97 13.99
N GLN A 27 -18.61 -1.65 13.87
CA GLN A 27 -18.83 -0.76 15.02
C GLN A 27 -20.08 -1.13 15.82
N GLU A 28 -21.15 -1.56 15.15
CA GLU A 28 -22.43 -1.96 15.77
C GLU A 28 -22.30 -3.23 16.63
N VAL A 29 -21.45 -4.18 16.21
CA VAL A 29 -21.28 -5.46 16.92
C VAL A 29 -20.04 -5.50 17.82
N ASP A 30 -19.17 -4.49 17.75
CA ASP A 30 -17.91 -4.44 18.49
C ASP A 30 -18.12 -4.06 19.97
N THR A 31 -18.22 -5.08 20.83
CA THR A 31 -18.37 -4.94 22.28
C THR A 31 -17.05 -5.01 23.05
N ALA A 32 -15.91 -5.19 22.38
CA ALA A 32 -14.62 -5.33 23.04
C ALA A 32 -14.04 -3.96 23.47
N ALA A 33 -13.12 -3.98 24.43
CA ALA A 33 -12.48 -2.76 24.92
C ALA A 33 -11.69 -2.05 23.82
N ARG A 34 -11.96 -0.75 23.65
CA ARG A 34 -11.27 0.12 22.68
C ARG A 34 -10.19 0.93 23.39
N PRO A 35 -8.95 0.98 22.87
CA PRO A 35 -7.98 1.96 23.30
C PRO A 35 -8.53 3.40 23.13
N PRO A 36 -8.02 4.38 23.88
CA PRO A 36 -8.50 5.76 23.79
C PRO A 36 -8.45 6.29 22.35
N ASN A 37 -9.53 6.95 21.92
CA ASN A 37 -9.71 7.54 20.58
C ASN A 37 -9.63 6.53 19.41
N TRP A 38 -9.79 5.22 19.68
CA TRP A 38 -10.00 4.23 18.62
C TRP A 38 -11.48 4.10 18.27
N GLU A 39 -11.77 4.07 16.97
CA GLU A 39 -13.13 3.83 16.43
C GLU A 39 -13.57 2.38 16.62
N LEU A 40 -12.64 1.43 16.45
CA LEU A 40 -12.85 0.00 16.57
C LEU A 40 -11.90 -0.62 17.61
N SER A 41 -12.31 -1.70 18.27
CA SER A 41 -11.42 -2.49 19.12
C SER A 41 -10.35 -3.22 18.30
N PRO A 42 -9.22 -3.64 18.90
CA PRO A 42 -8.21 -4.44 18.22
C PRO A 42 -8.77 -5.68 17.50
N TRP A 43 -9.81 -6.32 18.06
CA TRP A 43 -10.48 -7.47 17.47
C TRP A 43 -11.30 -7.10 16.23
N ALA A 44 -12.04 -5.99 16.29
CA ALA A 44 -12.80 -5.50 15.15
C ALA A 44 -11.88 -4.99 14.03
N VAL A 45 -10.77 -4.32 14.35
CA VAL A 45 -9.74 -3.93 13.37
C VAL A 45 -9.13 -5.17 12.70
N ARG A 46 -8.83 -6.23 13.47
CA ARG A 46 -8.34 -7.49 12.89
C ARG A 46 -9.35 -8.08 11.91
N THR A 47 -10.62 -8.13 12.28
CA THR A 47 -11.70 -8.66 11.44
C THR A 47 -11.87 -7.81 10.18
N TYR A 48 -11.78 -6.48 10.30
CA TYR A 48 -11.80 -5.56 9.16
C TYR A 48 -10.71 -5.87 8.13
N LEU A 49 -9.47 -6.10 8.57
CA LEU A 49 -8.35 -6.38 7.67
C LEU A 49 -8.35 -7.81 7.12
N MET A 50 -8.63 -8.80 7.96
CA MET A 50 -8.54 -10.22 7.59
C MET A 50 -9.82 -10.76 6.96
N GLY A 51 -10.90 -9.98 6.98
CA GLY A 51 -12.22 -10.41 6.53
C GLY A 51 -12.89 -11.38 7.52
N GLY A 52 -14.13 -11.72 7.21
CA GLY A 52 -14.94 -12.63 8.00
C GLY A 52 -16.43 -12.41 7.77
N LYS A 53 -17.26 -13.20 8.44
CA LYS A 53 -18.70 -13.02 8.43
C LYS A 53 -19.17 -12.69 9.84
N LEU A 54 -19.89 -11.59 9.98
CA LEU A 54 -20.47 -11.18 11.26
C LEU A 54 -21.71 -12.03 11.57
N ASP A 55 -22.08 -12.12 12.84
CA ASP A 55 -23.29 -12.82 13.28
C ASP A 55 -24.57 -12.20 12.69
N SER A 56 -24.53 -10.90 12.36
CA SER A 56 -25.59 -10.19 11.62
C SER A 56 -25.74 -10.66 10.17
N GLY A 57 -24.83 -11.50 9.67
CA GLY A 57 -24.80 -11.99 8.31
C GLY A 57 -24.01 -11.11 7.34
N VAL A 58 -23.59 -9.91 7.74
CA VAL A 58 -22.76 -9.01 6.93
C VAL A 58 -21.40 -9.62 6.69
N GLU A 59 -20.97 -9.66 5.43
CA GLU A 59 -19.65 -10.14 5.03
C GLU A 59 -18.66 -8.98 5.03
N ILE A 60 -17.53 -9.19 5.70
CA ILE A 60 -16.40 -8.27 5.75
C ILE A 60 -15.38 -8.79 4.76
N SER A 61 -15.14 -8.02 3.69
CA SER A 61 -14.16 -8.39 2.69
C SER A 61 -12.75 -8.35 3.29
N PRO A 62 -11.85 -9.29 3.01
CA PRO A 62 -10.46 -9.20 3.45
C PRO A 62 -9.69 -8.13 2.66
N LYS A 63 -8.99 -7.24 3.38
CA LYS A 63 -8.15 -6.17 2.82
C LYS A 63 -6.69 -6.60 2.76
N TYR A 64 -6.33 -7.61 3.54
CA TYR A 64 -5.01 -8.24 3.51
C TYR A 64 -5.17 -9.76 3.40
N VAL A 65 -4.48 -10.35 2.43
CA VAL A 65 -4.39 -11.80 2.24
C VAL A 65 -2.97 -12.21 2.62
N GLY A 66 -2.85 -13.04 3.64
CA GLY A 66 -1.57 -13.49 4.18
C GLY A 66 -1.67 -13.85 5.66
N ASN A 67 -0.53 -13.87 6.34
CA ASN A 67 -0.44 -14.32 7.72
C ASN A 67 -1.14 -13.34 8.69
N SER A 68 -2.26 -13.78 9.29
CA SER A 68 -3.04 -12.98 10.25
C SER A 68 -2.24 -12.52 11.45
N ARG A 69 -1.20 -13.27 11.83
CA ARG A 69 -0.35 -12.95 12.98
C ARG A 69 0.41 -11.64 12.76
N LEU A 70 0.79 -11.32 11.52
CA LEU A 70 1.48 -10.06 11.20
C LEU A 70 0.56 -8.86 11.46
N ILE A 71 -0.71 -8.97 11.08
CA ILE A 71 -1.72 -7.94 11.30
C ILE A 71 -2.02 -7.80 12.80
N GLU A 72 -2.12 -8.91 13.55
CA GLU A 72 -2.27 -8.86 15.00
C GLU A 72 -1.11 -8.16 15.70
N ILE A 73 0.14 -8.40 15.27
CA ILE A 73 1.33 -7.72 15.80
C ILE A 73 1.28 -6.22 15.48
N ALA A 74 0.90 -5.86 14.25
CA ALA A 74 0.73 -4.46 13.84
C ALA A 74 -0.32 -3.74 14.70
N ILE A 75 -1.50 -4.33 14.87
CA ILE A 75 -2.58 -3.78 15.70
C ILE A 75 -2.13 -3.68 17.17
N SER A 76 -1.51 -4.73 17.72
CA SER A 76 -1.02 -4.73 19.10
C SER A 76 0.05 -3.68 19.33
N THR A 77 0.89 -3.41 18.32
CA THR A 77 1.87 -2.32 18.37
C THR A 77 1.16 -0.99 18.54
N LEU A 78 0.17 -0.71 17.69
CA LEU A 78 -0.54 0.57 17.68
C LEU A 78 -1.41 0.79 18.91
N ALA A 79 -1.87 -0.28 19.56
CA ALA A 79 -2.58 -0.21 20.84
C ALA A 79 -1.66 0.18 22.02
N THR A 80 -0.35 0.26 21.80
CA THR A 80 0.65 0.80 22.72
C THR A 80 1.20 2.13 22.20
N ASP A 81 2.10 2.76 22.96
CA ASP A 81 2.75 4.01 22.54
C ASP A 81 3.85 3.82 21.48
N ARG A 82 4.13 2.58 21.05
CA ARG A 82 5.19 2.28 20.07
C ARG A 82 4.68 2.53 18.65
N ALA A 83 5.51 3.17 17.82
CA ALA A 83 5.20 3.38 16.41
C ALA A 83 5.39 2.08 15.59
N LEU A 84 4.65 1.96 14.50
CA LEU A 84 4.69 0.80 13.60
C LEU A 84 5.50 1.12 12.35
N LEU A 85 6.48 0.28 12.02
CA LEU A 85 7.17 0.31 10.73
C LEU A 85 6.75 -0.91 9.91
N LEU A 86 6.01 -0.68 8.84
CA LEU A 86 5.73 -1.70 7.83
C LEU A 86 6.90 -1.75 6.84
N TYR A 87 7.57 -2.89 6.80
CA TYR A 87 8.79 -3.09 6.01
C TYR A 87 8.61 -4.23 5.01
N GLY A 88 9.27 -4.18 3.86
CA GLY A 88 9.16 -5.25 2.86
C GLY A 88 9.49 -4.80 1.46
N LEU A 89 9.49 -5.73 0.50
CA LEU A 89 9.73 -5.42 -0.91
C LEU A 89 8.63 -4.52 -1.50
N PRO A 90 8.89 -3.82 -2.61
CA PRO A 90 7.86 -3.10 -3.35
C PRO A 90 6.64 -4.00 -3.65
N GLY A 91 5.44 -3.45 -3.49
CA GLY A 91 4.19 -4.15 -3.77
C GLY A 91 3.72 -5.19 -2.73
N THR A 92 4.35 -5.28 -1.55
CA THR A 92 3.86 -6.15 -0.44
C THR A 92 2.72 -5.52 0.40
N ALA A 93 1.87 -4.71 -0.22
CA ALA A 93 0.70 -4.07 0.41
C ALA A 93 0.95 -3.15 1.62
N LYS A 94 2.18 -2.67 1.87
CA LYS A 94 2.52 -1.80 3.01
C LYS A 94 1.62 -0.57 3.14
N SER A 95 1.53 0.24 2.08
CA SER A 95 0.72 1.47 2.08
C SER A 95 -0.78 1.17 2.17
N TRP A 96 -1.22 0.03 1.64
CA TRP A 96 -2.61 -0.43 1.74
C TRP A 96 -2.95 -0.80 3.18
N VAL A 97 -2.12 -1.62 3.84
CA VAL A 97 -2.28 -1.96 5.26
C VAL A 97 -2.21 -0.71 6.15
N SER A 98 -1.29 0.21 5.87
CA SER A 98 -1.17 1.51 6.54
C SER A 98 -2.48 2.33 6.46
N GLU A 99 -3.08 2.43 5.27
CA GLU A 99 -4.34 3.13 5.03
C GLU A 99 -5.51 2.49 5.78
N HIS A 100 -5.69 1.18 5.64
CA HIS A 100 -6.79 0.46 6.26
C HIS A 100 -6.69 0.41 7.79
N LEU A 101 -5.48 0.33 8.34
CA LEU A 101 -5.28 0.46 9.79
C LEU A 101 -5.67 1.85 10.27
N ALA A 102 -5.23 2.92 9.60
CA ALA A 102 -5.57 4.30 10.00
C ALA A 102 -7.08 4.59 9.87
N ALA A 103 -7.73 4.09 8.81
CA ALA A 103 -9.17 4.20 8.64
C ALA A 103 -9.94 3.47 9.75
N ALA A 104 -9.58 2.22 10.04
CA ALA A 104 -10.26 1.41 11.05
C ALA A 104 -10.01 1.90 12.49
N ILE A 105 -8.81 2.43 12.76
CA ILE A 105 -8.42 2.89 14.09
C ILE A 105 -8.91 4.31 14.36
N SER A 106 -8.71 5.26 13.44
CA SER A 106 -8.93 6.70 13.68
C SER A 106 -10.06 7.32 12.85
N GLY A 107 -10.73 6.51 12.01
CA GLY A 107 -11.76 7.01 11.09
C GLY A 107 -11.24 7.99 10.06
N ASN A 108 -9.91 8.07 9.88
CA ASN A 108 -9.26 9.02 8.99
C ASN A 108 -7.91 8.47 8.54
N SER A 109 -7.78 8.15 7.26
CA SER A 109 -6.55 7.67 6.65
C SER A 109 -5.73 8.75 5.92
N THR A 110 -6.19 9.99 5.95
CA THR A 110 -5.69 11.12 5.14
C THR A 110 -4.57 11.95 5.80
N LEU A 111 -4.20 11.65 7.05
CA LEU A 111 -3.10 12.30 7.75
C LEU A 111 -1.75 11.72 7.31
N ILE A 112 -1.41 11.96 6.04
CA ILE A 112 -0.28 11.34 5.33
C ILE A 112 0.84 12.33 5.06
N VAL A 113 2.08 11.88 5.24
CA VAL A 113 3.31 12.49 4.72
C VAL A 113 3.93 11.51 3.75
N GLN A 114 4.14 11.95 2.50
CA GLN A 114 4.87 11.15 1.50
C GLN A 114 6.37 11.45 1.62
N GLY A 115 7.16 10.40 1.77
CA GLY A 115 8.60 10.46 1.76
C GLY A 115 9.16 10.61 0.36
N THR A 116 9.92 11.67 0.14
CA THR A 116 10.66 11.95 -1.09
C THR A 116 11.99 12.63 -0.73
N ALA A 117 12.92 12.73 -1.68
CA ALA A 117 14.17 13.45 -1.46
C ALA A 117 13.95 14.95 -1.16
N GLY A 118 12.80 15.51 -1.55
CA GLY A 118 12.42 16.90 -1.30
C GLY A 118 11.53 17.09 -0.06
N THR A 119 11.23 16.04 0.71
CA THR A 119 10.41 16.16 1.92
C THR A 119 11.22 16.83 3.02
N GLY A 120 10.88 18.08 3.33
CA GLY A 120 11.49 18.87 4.40
C GLY A 120 10.91 18.58 5.79
N GLU A 121 11.55 19.15 6.80
CA GLU A 121 11.14 19.06 8.20
C GLU A 121 9.72 19.59 8.44
N GLU A 122 9.31 20.63 7.70
CA GLU A 122 8.01 21.25 7.80
C GLU A 122 6.84 20.30 7.47
N ALA A 123 7.11 19.25 6.66
CA ALA A 123 6.13 18.22 6.34
C ALA A 123 5.89 17.26 7.50
N LEU A 124 6.86 17.08 8.40
CA LEU A 124 6.77 16.23 9.59
C LEU A 124 6.42 17.01 10.86
N ARG A 125 6.81 18.29 10.94
CA ARG A 125 6.60 19.14 12.12
C ARG A 125 5.48 20.15 11.89
N TYR A 126 5.82 21.34 11.42
CA TYR A 126 4.91 22.43 11.10
C TYR A 126 5.63 23.38 10.13
N SER A 127 4.83 24.18 9.42
CA SER A 127 5.33 25.27 8.59
C SER A 127 4.76 26.60 9.08
N TRP A 128 5.06 27.68 8.37
CA TRP A 128 4.58 29.01 8.66
C TRP A 128 3.81 29.59 7.48
N ASN A 129 2.71 30.27 7.78
CA ASN A 129 2.11 31.21 6.85
C ASN A 129 2.99 32.46 6.82
N TYR A 130 3.88 32.54 5.83
CA TYR A 130 4.86 33.63 5.72
C TYR A 130 4.22 35.02 5.67
N ALA A 131 3.03 35.18 5.09
CA ALA A 131 2.35 36.47 5.06
C ALA A 131 1.96 36.92 6.47
N GLN A 132 1.40 36.01 7.27
CA GLN A 132 1.07 36.31 8.67
C GLN A 132 2.33 36.46 9.54
N LEU A 133 3.35 35.64 9.29
CA LEU A 133 4.62 35.72 9.99
C LEU A 133 5.30 37.09 9.79
N ILE A 134 5.30 37.62 8.55
CA ILE A 134 5.85 38.95 8.25
C ILE A 134 4.97 40.05 8.85
N ALA A 135 3.65 39.91 8.77
CA ALA A 135 2.73 40.96 9.21
C ALA A 135 2.59 41.06 10.74
N GLN A 136 2.66 39.94 11.46
CA GLN A 136 2.30 39.84 12.88
C GLN A 136 3.39 39.21 13.74
N GLY A 137 4.48 38.71 13.13
CA GLY A 137 5.51 37.94 13.82
C GLY A 137 5.10 36.48 14.09
N PRO A 138 5.98 35.70 14.74
CA PRO A 138 5.66 34.34 15.17
C PRO A 138 4.44 34.33 16.09
N SER A 139 3.40 33.62 15.70
CA SER A 139 2.18 33.43 16.48
C SER A 139 1.50 32.12 16.14
N GLU A 140 0.66 31.59 17.02
CA GLU A 140 -0.14 30.38 16.72
C GLU A 140 -0.97 30.53 15.45
N ALA A 141 -1.48 31.75 15.17
CA ALA A 141 -2.24 32.03 13.96
C ALA A 141 -1.43 31.80 12.68
N ALA A 142 -0.13 32.16 12.70
CA ALA A 142 0.77 31.97 11.58
C ALA A 142 1.24 30.51 11.41
N LEU A 143 0.93 29.61 12.36
CA LEU A 143 1.40 28.24 12.35
C LEU A 143 0.57 27.37 11.39
N ILE A 144 1.24 26.65 10.50
CA ILE A 144 0.60 25.67 9.60
C ILE A 144 0.92 24.27 10.12
N HIS A 145 -0.10 23.59 10.66
CA HIS A 145 0.07 22.25 11.22
C HIS A 145 0.32 21.23 10.11
N SER A 146 1.41 20.44 10.24
CA SER A 146 1.64 19.27 9.39
C SER A 146 0.58 18.17 9.63
N PRO A 147 0.46 17.17 8.76
CA PRO A 147 -0.37 16.00 9.00
C PRO A 147 -0.06 15.30 10.34
N VAL A 148 1.22 15.21 10.72
CA VAL A 148 1.67 14.61 11.98
C VAL A 148 1.20 15.46 13.17
N MET A 149 1.40 16.78 13.11
CA MET A 149 0.95 17.67 14.19
C MET A 149 -0.57 17.67 14.34
N ARG A 150 -1.33 17.64 13.22
CA ARG A 150 -2.78 17.47 13.27
C ARG A 150 -3.18 16.14 13.93
N ALA A 151 -2.50 15.05 13.61
CA ALA A 151 -2.72 13.76 14.24
C ALA A 151 -2.43 13.79 15.75
N MET A 152 -1.37 14.48 16.17
CA MET A 152 -1.04 14.69 17.59
C MET A 152 -2.15 15.48 18.30
N THR A 153 -2.59 16.59 17.73
CA THR A 153 -3.67 17.42 18.31
C THR A 153 -5.00 16.66 18.38
N GLN A 154 -5.27 15.77 17.43
CA GLN A 154 -6.55 15.04 17.33
C GLN A 154 -6.53 13.67 18.00
N GLY A 155 -5.36 13.14 18.38
CA GLY A 155 -5.23 11.79 18.93
C GLY A 155 -5.48 10.70 17.88
N LYS A 156 -4.92 10.87 16.66
CA LYS A 156 -5.14 9.99 15.51
C LYS A 156 -3.86 9.36 14.97
N ILE A 157 -3.99 8.37 14.10
CA ILE A 157 -2.86 7.80 13.36
C ILE A 157 -2.35 8.79 12.30
N ALA A 158 -1.05 9.10 12.35
CA ALA A 158 -0.33 9.72 11.23
C ALA A 158 0.37 8.64 10.41
N ARG A 159 0.39 8.81 9.09
CA ARG A 159 1.02 7.89 8.14
C ARG A 159 2.22 8.56 7.49
N ILE A 160 3.38 7.90 7.50
CA ILE A 160 4.59 8.36 6.84
C ILE A 160 5.00 7.31 5.81
N GLU A 161 4.64 7.56 4.55
CA GLU A 161 4.88 6.60 3.47
C GLU A 161 6.30 6.78 2.91
N GLU A 162 6.96 5.68 2.56
CA GLU A 162 8.32 5.70 1.99
C GLU A 162 9.36 6.48 2.84
N LEU A 163 9.37 6.25 4.16
CA LEU A 163 10.22 6.97 5.12
C LEU A 163 11.71 7.00 4.73
N THR A 164 12.22 5.92 4.13
CA THR A 164 13.63 5.81 3.68
C THR A 164 13.98 6.76 2.53
N ARG A 165 13.00 7.33 1.82
CA ARG A 165 13.23 8.35 0.79
C ARG A 165 13.43 9.76 1.36
N VAL A 166 13.06 10.00 2.62
CA VAL A 166 13.29 11.26 3.33
C VAL A 166 14.76 11.37 3.71
N ALA A 167 15.33 12.57 3.72
CA ALA A 167 16.70 12.82 4.17
C ALA A 167 16.89 12.41 5.65
N ALA A 168 18.05 11.86 6.01
CA ALA A 168 18.27 11.26 7.32
C ALA A 168 18.13 12.26 8.50
N ASP A 169 18.60 13.48 8.30
CA ASP A 169 18.45 14.59 9.25
C ASP A 169 16.97 14.97 9.46
N VAL A 170 16.18 15.00 8.38
CA VAL A 170 14.73 15.22 8.46
C VAL A 170 14.02 14.06 9.15
N GLN A 171 14.42 12.81 8.92
CA GLN A 171 13.87 11.65 9.62
C GLN A 171 14.08 11.73 11.14
N ASP A 172 15.24 12.22 11.60
CA ASP A 172 15.58 12.31 13.01
C ASP A 172 14.71 13.32 13.79
N THR A 173 14.00 14.22 13.10
CA THR A 173 12.97 15.09 13.70
C THR A 173 11.83 14.29 14.35
N LEU A 174 11.62 13.04 13.91
CA LEU A 174 10.64 12.12 14.49
C LEU A 174 11.06 11.59 15.87
N ILE A 175 12.34 11.66 16.25
CA ILE A 175 12.82 11.02 17.49
C ILE A 175 12.05 11.53 18.71
N THR A 176 11.92 12.85 18.86
CA THR A 176 11.18 13.47 19.97
C THR A 176 9.70 13.14 19.89
N ILE A 177 9.10 13.24 18.69
CA ILE A 177 7.69 12.95 18.46
C ILE A 177 7.35 11.50 18.84
N LEU A 178 8.22 10.55 18.51
CA LEU A 178 7.98 9.13 18.75
C LEU A 178 8.27 8.72 20.20
N SER A 179 9.25 9.36 20.85
CA SER A 179 9.68 9.02 22.21
C SER A 179 8.86 9.73 23.29
N GLU A 180 8.79 11.06 23.22
CA GLU A 180 8.18 11.90 24.24
C GLU A 180 6.71 12.23 23.93
N LYS A 181 6.26 11.94 22.71
CA LYS A 181 4.93 12.33 22.21
C LYS A 181 4.70 13.84 22.28
N THR A 182 5.78 14.62 22.19
CA THR A 182 5.74 16.09 22.15
C THR A 182 6.43 16.61 20.90
N LEU A 183 5.99 17.79 20.46
CA LEU A 183 6.56 18.53 19.35
C LEU A 183 6.82 19.98 19.82
N PRO A 184 8.08 20.33 20.10
CA PRO A 184 8.44 21.69 20.48
C PRO A 184 8.21 22.70 19.35
N ILE A 185 7.75 23.90 19.70
CA ILE A 185 7.59 25.06 18.82
C ILE A 185 8.39 26.20 19.44
N HIS A 186 9.69 26.20 19.17
CA HIS A 186 10.65 27.05 19.87
C HIS A 186 10.39 28.54 19.65
N GLU A 187 9.93 28.92 18.46
CA GLU A 187 9.64 30.31 18.12
C GLU A 187 8.53 30.91 18.99
N LEU A 188 7.67 30.07 19.59
CA LEU A 188 6.56 30.46 20.45
C LEU A 188 6.79 30.10 21.92
N ASN A 189 7.94 29.53 22.29
CA ASN A 189 8.21 28.98 23.62
C ASN A 189 7.11 28.03 24.12
N MET A 190 6.58 27.19 23.23
CA MET A 190 5.52 26.23 23.54
C MET A 190 5.85 24.84 22.98
N GLU A 191 4.99 23.88 23.28
CA GLU A 191 5.02 22.55 22.67
C GLU A 191 3.60 22.04 22.38
N GLN A 192 3.48 21.18 21.38
CA GLN A 192 2.28 20.38 21.16
C GLN A 192 2.49 18.98 21.74
N GLN A 193 1.81 18.70 22.85
CA GLN A 193 1.72 17.33 23.38
C GLN A 193 0.65 16.54 22.62
N ALA A 194 0.93 15.29 22.28
CA ALA A 194 -0.03 14.44 21.59
C ALA A 194 -1.17 14.01 22.52
N ARG A 195 -2.39 14.03 22.01
CA ARG A 195 -3.54 13.45 22.72
C ARG A 195 -3.48 11.92 22.64
N LYS A 196 -4.06 11.24 23.63
CA LYS A 196 -4.19 9.78 23.63
C LYS A 196 -4.80 9.29 22.30
N GLY A 197 -4.36 8.14 21.80
CA GLY A 197 -4.74 7.62 20.48
C GLY A 197 -3.84 8.07 19.32
N PHE A 198 -3.01 9.10 19.52
CA PHE A 198 -1.97 9.42 18.53
C PHE A 198 -0.94 8.31 18.42
N ASN A 199 -0.67 7.87 17.19
CA ASN A 199 0.46 7.00 16.88
C ASN A 199 0.89 7.18 15.42
N VAL A 200 2.03 6.59 15.04
CA VAL A 200 2.60 6.70 13.70
C VAL A 200 2.71 5.33 13.05
N ILE A 201 2.26 5.23 11.81
CA ILE A 201 2.57 4.12 10.90
C ILE A 201 3.52 4.65 9.84
N ALA A 202 4.72 4.10 9.77
CA ALA A 202 5.68 4.37 8.71
C ALA A 202 5.77 3.19 7.75
N THR A 203 6.02 3.44 6.46
CA THR A 203 6.35 2.39 5.48
C THR A 203 7.77 2.58 4.94
N ALA A 204 8.47 1.48 4.69
CA ALA A 204 9.79 1.53 4.06
C ALA A 204 10.05 0.27 3.21
N ASN A 205 10.82 0.45 2.15
CA ASN A 205 11.21 -0.64 1.25
C ASN A 205 12.53 -1.27 1.69
N ASN A 206 12.66 -2.57 1.44
CA ASN A 206 13.94 -3.26 1.52
C ASN A 206 14.70 -3.06 0.21
N ARG A 207 15.97 -2.60 0.28
CA ARG A 207 16.92 -2.56 -0.85
C ARG A 207 16.60 -1.61 -2.02
N ASP A 208 16.06 -0.42 -1.77
CA ASP A 208 16.09 0.60 -2.83
C ASP A 208 17.54 1.10 -3.00
N LYS A 209 18.04 1.18 -4.23
CA LYS A 209 19.32 1.85 -4.50
C LYS A 209 19.10 3.36 -4.34
N GLY A 210 19.92 4.05 -3.55
CA GLY A 210 19.85 5.49 -3.37
C GLY A 210 18.82 5.98 -2.34
N VAL A 211 18.46 5.14 -1.35
CA VAL A 211 17.64 5.56 -0.19
C VAL A 211 18.49 5.68 1.07
N ASN A 212 18.01 6.48 2.02
CA ASN A 212 18.65 6.66 3.32
C ASN A 212 18.28 5.50 4.24
N ASP A 213 19.30 4.88 4.85
CA ASP A 213 19.08 3.92 5.91
C ASP A 213 18.50 4.61 7.15
N LEU A 214 17.48 4.02 7.77
CA LEU A 214 16.96 4.54 9.04
C LEU A 214 18.07 4.49 10.11
N SER A 215 18.25 5.61 10.82
CA SER A 215 19.22 5.71 11.91
C SER A 215 18.94 4.65 12.98
N SER A 216 19.97 4.16 13.68
CA SER A 216 19.79 3.15 14.74
C SER A 216 18.90 3.67 15.88
N ALA A 217 18.94 4.99 16.14
CA ALA A 217 18.08 5.66 17.10
C ALA A 217 16.60 5.56 16.68
N LEU A 218 16.30 5.88 15.42
CA LEU A 218 14.94 5.85 14.89
C LEU A 218 14.41 4.42 14.77
N LYS A 219 15.22 3.46 14.27
CA LYS A 219 14.85 2.03 14.20
C LYS A 219 14.36 1.48 15.55
N ARG A 220 14.98 1.88 16.66
CA ARG A 220 14.60 1.43 18.01
C ARG A 220 13.26 1.98 18.51
N ARG A 221 12.72 3.05 17.90
CA ARG A 221 11.43 3.65 18.25
C ARG A 221 10.25 3.09 17.46
N PHE A 222 10.53 2.30 16.43
CA PHE A 222 9.53 1.52 15.71
C PHE A 222 9.49 0.07 16.19
N ASN A 223 8.32 -0.55 16.18
CA ASN A 223 8.22 -1.99 16.02
C ASN A 223 8.12 -2.31 14.54
N THR A 224 8.96 -3.21 14.04
CA THR A 224 9.02 -3.53 12.61
C THR A 224 8.19 -4.76 12.31
N VAL A 225 7.22 -4.64 11.43
CA VAL A 225 6.47 -5.76 10.85
C VAL A 225 6.88 -5.90 9.38
N ILE A 226 7.46 -7.04 9.03
CA ILE A 226 7.90 -7.32 7.67
C ILE A 226 6.75 -7.99 6.91
N LEU A 227 6.21 -7.31 5.90
CA LEU A 227 5.19 -7.86 5.00
C LEU A 227 5.88 -8.63 3.86
N PRO A 228 5.69 -9.95 3.77
CA PRO A 228 6.28 -10.77 2.72
C PRO A 228 5.50 -10.65 1.40
N ASN A 229 6.06 -11.22 0.33
CA ASN A 229 5.29 -11.55 -0.87
C ASN A 229 4.28 -12.66 -0.54
N PRO A 230 3.19 -12.80 -1.31
CA PRO A 230 2.25 -13.91 -1.15
C PRO A 230 2.95 -15.26 -1.25
N GLU A 231 2.60 -16.20 -0.36
CA GLU A 231 3.32 -17.47 -0.21
C GLU A 231 3.06 -18.38 -1.40
N SER A 232 1.81 -18.41 -1.89
CA SER A 232 1.39 -19.29 -2.98
C SER A 232 0.93 -18.54 -4.23
N LEU A 233 0.98 -19.23 -5.37
CA LEU A 233 0.37 -18.76 -6.61
C LEU A 233 -1.14 -18.48 -6.43
N ALA A 234 -1.84 -19.32 -5.67
CA ALA A 234 -3.27 -19.17 -5.43
C ALA A 234 -3.61 -17.88 -4.67
N GLU A 235 -2.84 -17.56 -3.64
CA GLU A 235 -3.00 -16.31 -2.89
C GLU A 235 -2.73 -15.08 -3.77
N GLU A 236 -1.64 -15.10 -4.55
CA GLU A 236 -1.30 -13.96 -5.41
C GLU A 236 -2.33 -13.75 -6.53
N VAL A 237 -2.87 -14.84 -7.10
CA VAL A 237 -3.98 -14.79 -8.07
C VAL A 237 -5.26 -14.22 -7.43
N ASP A 238 -5.63 -14.65 -6.22
CA ASP A 238 -6.82 -14.14 -5.52
C ASP A 238 -6.68 -12.63 -5.22
N ILE A 239 -5.50 -12.17 -4.80
CA ILE A 239 -5.22 -10.74 -4.60
C ILE A 239 -5.41 -9.95 -5.90
N VAL A 240 -4.80 -10.41 -7.00
CA VAL A 240 -4.90 -9.74 -8.30
C VAL A 240 -6.35 -9.72 -8.79
N GLN A 241 -7.04 -10.86 -8.72
CA GLN A 241 -8.42 -11.00 -9.15
C GLN A 241 -9.36 -10.05 -8.41
N ARG A 242 -9.27 -9.99 -7.07
CA ARG A 242 -10.09 -9.08 -6.27
C ARG A 242 -9.84 -7.63 -6.62
N ARG A 243 -8.57 -7.25 -6.76
CA ARG A 243 -8.23 -5.85 -7.06
C ARG A 243 -8.69 -5.44 -8.44
N VAL A 244 -8.50 -6.30 -9.43
CA VAL A 244 -8.96 -6.09 -10.80
C VAL A 244 -10.49 -6.00 -10.86
N THR A 245 -11.20 -6.86 -10.12
CA THR A 245 -12.68 -6.80 -10.05
C THR A 245 -13.17 -5.50 -9.42
N SER A 246 -12.52 -5.05 -8.34
CA SER A 246 -12.80 -3.76 -7.71
C SER A 246 -12.57 -2.60 -8.68
N LEU A 247 -11.45 -2.58 -9.40
CA LEU A 247 -11.15 -1.55 -10.41
C LEU A 247 -12.11 -1.60 -11.61
N GLY A 248 -12.46 -2.79 -12.10
CA GLY A 248 -13.38 -2.98 -13.22
C GLY A 248 -14.77 -2.41 -12.93
N ARG A 249 -15.26 -2.52 -11.68
CA ARG A 249 -16.53 -1.88 -11.26
C ARG A 249 -16.45 -0.36 -11.30
N VAL A 250 -15.34 0.23 -10.86
CA VAL A 250 -15.12 1.68 -10.89
C VAL A 250 -15.03 2.19 -12.33
N LEU A 251 -14.48 1.39 -13.23
CA LEU A 251 -14.31 1.72 -14.64
C LEU A 251 -15.51 1.31 -15.52
N GLU A 252 -16.57 0.77 -14.92
CA GLU A 252 -17.78 0.27 -15.61
C GLU A 252 -17.49 -0.76 -16.73
N LEU A 253 -16.46 -1.59 -16.56
CA LEU A 253 -16.02 -2.56 -17.57
C LEU A 253 -16.73 -3.91 -17.39
N PRO A 254 -17.25 -4.54 -18.48
CA PRO A 254 -17.84 -5.88 -18.40
C PRO A 254 -16.74 -6.90 -18.10
N MET A 255 -16.81 -7.55 -16.94
CA MET A 255 -15.84 -8.58 -16.55
C MET A 255 -16.47 -9.98 -16.70
N GLU A 256 -16.07 -10.73 -17.72
CA GLU A 256 -16.37 -12.17 -17.80
C GLU A 256 -15.21 -13.03 -17.25
N LYS A 257 -15.52 -14.33 -17.08
CA LYS A 257 -14.65 -15.37 -16.49
C LYS A 257 -13.28 -15.64 -17.18
N PRO A 258 -12.98 -15.24 -18.45
CA PRO A 258 -11.65 -15.45 -19.04
C PRO A 258 -10.48 -14.75 -18.30
N ALA A 259 -10.75 -13.79 -17.42
CA ALA A 259 -9.71 -13.08 -16.68
C ALA A 259 -8.85 -13.98 -15.79
N LEU A 260 -9.40 -15.07 -15.23
CA LEU A 260 -8.69 -15.86 -14.22
C LEU A 260 -7.48 -16.62 -14.80
N GLU A 261 -7.60 -17.13 -16.03
CA GLU A 261 -6.52 -17.87 -16.68
C GLU A 261 -5.36 -16.95 -17.08
N GLU A 262 -5.66 -15.75 -17.60
CA GLU A 262 -4.65 -14.74 -17.91
C GLU A 262 -3.98 -14.21 -16.64
N ILE A 263 -4.76 -13.94 -15.58
CA ILE A 263 -4.20 -13.58 -14.26
C ILE A 263 -3.25 -14.66 -13.77
N ARG A 264 -3.67 -15.94 -13.82
CA ARG A 264 -2.83 -17.07 -13.39
C ARG A 264 -1.55 -17.15 -14.22
N ARG A 265 -1.62 -16.98 -15.55
CA ARG A 265 -0.43 -16.97 -16.43
C ARG A 265 0.53 -15.84 -16.05
N ILE A 266 0.05 -14.60 -15.93
CA ILE A 266 0.86 -13.43 -15.58
C ILE A 266 1.53 -13.60 -14.22
N VAL A 267 0.75 -14.00 -13.20
CA VAL A 267 1.29 -14.22 -11.85
C VAL A 267 2.32 -15.35 -11.84
N THR A 268 2.09 -16.43 -12.59
CA THR A 268 3.09 -17.51 -12.73
C THR A 268 4.40 -16.98 -13.31
N ILE A 269 4.34 -16.22 -14.41
CA ILE A 269 5.53 -15.61 -15.04
C ILE A 269 6.29 -14.75 -14.03
N PHE A 270 5.58 -13.90 -13.29
CA PHE A 270 6.18 -13.00 -12.30
C PHE A 270 6.85 -13.77 -11.18
N ARG A 271 6.19 -14.79 -10.63
CA ARG A 271 6.74 -15.62 -9.56
C ARG A 271 7.98 -16.37 -10.01
N GLU A 272 7.97 -16.97 -11.19
CA GLU A 272 9.10 -17.74 -11.72
C GLU A 272 10.32 -16.87 -11.97
N LEU A 273 10.13 -15.72 -12.64
CA LEU A 273 11.21 -14.76 -12.91
C LEU A 273 11.74 -14.14 -11.61
N ARG A 274 10.87 -13.80 -10.66
CA ARG A 274 11.24 -13.26 -9.34
C ARG A 274 12.01 -14.28 -8.49
N ALA A 275 11.65 -15.56 -8.59
CA ALA A 275 12.32 -16.66 -7.89
C ALA A 275 13.60 -17.14 -8.58
N GLY A 276 13.78 -16.86 -9.88
CA GLY A 276 14.87 -17.41 -10.68
C GLY A 276 14.73 -18.92 -10.91
N LEU A 277 13.52 -19.46 -10.84
CA LEU A 277 13.23 -20.89 -10.95
C LEU A 277 11.77 -21.06 -11.41
N THR A 278 11.51 -22.04 -12.28
CA THR A 278 10.12 -22.39 -12.63
C THR A 278 9.37 -22.96 -11.42
N GLU A 279 8.04 -22.83 -11.39
CA GLU A 279 7.19 -23.30 -10.29
C GLU A 279 7.28 -24.84 -10.11
N ASP A 280 7.59 -25.57 -11.19
CA ASP A 280 7.85 -27.01 -11.15
C ASP A 280 9.30 -27.38 -10.73
N GLY A 281 10.14 -26.39 -10.47
CA GLY A 281 11.52 -26.53 -10.00
C GLY A 281 12.52 -27.05 -11.03
N LYS A 282 12.11 -27.25 -12.29
CA LYS A 282 12.94 -27.92 -13.31
C LYS A 282 13.96 -27.01 -13.98
N ASN A 283 13.62 -25.74 -14.20
CA ASN A 283 14.46 -24.81 -14.95
C ASN A 283 14.88 -23.65 -14.07
N LYS A 284 16.20 -23.42 -13.95
CA LYS A 284 16.75 -22.20 -13.37
C LYS A 284 16.64 -21.06 -14.37
N LEU A 285 16.27 -19.90 -13.88
CA LEU A 285 16.00 -18.71 -14.69
C LEU A 285 16.90 -17.57 -14.24
N LYS A 286 17.22 -16.69 -15.19
CA LYS A 286 17.79 -15.39 -14.85
C LYS A 286 16.71 -14.51 -14.23
N ILE A 287 17.09 -13.68 -13.27
CA ILE A 287 16.19 -12.77 -12.56
C ILE A 287 16.34 -11.39 -13.22
N PRO A 288 15.24 -10.77 -13.70
CA PRO A 288 15.29 -9.42 -14.25
C PRO A 288 15.51 -8.37 -13.16
N SER A 289 15.82 -7.14 -13.57
CA SER A 289 16.08 -6.03 -12.64
C SER A 289 14.82 -5.54 -11.90
N GLY A 290 13.64 -5.75 -12.48
CA GLY A 290 12.35 -5.35 -11.91
C GLY A 290 11.89 -6.21 -10.72
N SER A 291 11.03 -5.66 -9.87
CA SER A 291 10.50 -6.37 -8.69
C SER A 291 9.53 -7.49 -9.01
N LEU A 292 8.78 -7.36 -10.12
CA LEU A 292 7.70 -8.27 -10.51
C LEU A 292 6.72 -8.51 -9.35
N SER A 293 6.23 -7.40 -8.81
CA SER A 293 5.36 -7.37 -7.64
C SER A 293 3.90 -7.65 -8.00
N THR A 294 3.10 -8.02 -6.99
CA THR A 294 1.65 -8.21 -7.15
C THR A 294 0.96 -6.93 -7.67
N ALA A 295 1.45 -5.75 -7.29
CA ALA A 295 0.96 -4.47 -7.80
C ALA A 295 1.24 -4.29 -9.30
N GLU A 296 2.39 -4.73 -9.79
CA GLU A 296 2.71 -4.73 -11.23
C GLU A 296 1.79 -5.71 -11.98
N ALA A 297 1.48 -6.88 -11.40
CA ALA A 297 0.56 -7.84 -12.01
C ALA A 297 -0.86 -7.27 -12.15
N ILE A 298 -1.36 -6.57 -11.11
CA ILE A 298 -2.62 -5.83 -11.16
C ILE A 298 -2.61 -4.80 -12.29
N SER A 299 -1.50 -4.08 -12.47
CA SER A 299 -1.35 -3.07 -13.52
C SER A 299 -1.39 -3.68 -14.93
N VAL A 300 -0.69 -4.81 -15.13
CA VAL A 300 -0.71 -5.54 -16.42
C VAL A 300 -2.12 -6.00 -16.77
N VAL A 301 -2.82 -6.63 -15.82
CA VAL A 301 -4.17 -7.15 -16.05
C VAL A 301 -5.16 -6.01 -16.25
N SER A 302 -5.09 -4.94 -15.45
CA SER A 302 -6.00 -3.79 -15.58
C SER A 302 -5.83 -3.08 -16.92
N SER A 303 -4.59 -2.91 -17.37
CA SER A 303 -4.29 -2.35 -18.69
C SER A 303 -4.84 -3.24 -19.81
N GLY A 304 -4.69 -4.56 -19.69
CA GLY A 304 -5.24 -5.51 -20.65
C GLY A 304 -6.77 -5.48 -20.72
N ILE A 305 -7.46 -5.39 -19.58
CA ILE A 305 -8.93 -5.31 -19.56
C ILE A 305 -9.40 -3.99 -20.19
N ALA A 306 -8.72 -2.88 -19.93
CA ALA A 306 -9.03 -1.61 -20.59
C ALA A 306 -8.84 -1.70 -22.11
N LEU A 307 -7.77 -2.35 -22.59
CA LEU A 307 -7.56 -2.58 -24.02
C LEU A 307 -8.67 -3.45 -24.63
N ALA A 308 -8.99 -4.58 -24.00
CA ALA A 308 -10.03 -5.48 -24.47
C ALA A 308 -11.41 -4.80 -24.52
N ALA A 309 -11.75 -3.99 -23.51
CA ALA A 309 -13.03 -3.31 -23.41
C ALA A 309 -13.20 -2.15 -24.39
N HIS A 310 -12.13 -1.39 -24.67
CA HIS A 310 -12.21 -0.20 -25.54
C HIS A 310 -11.83 -0.46 -27.00
N PHE A 311 -10.94 -1.42 -27.26
CA PHE A 311 -10.37 -1.68 -28.58
C PHE A 311 -10.51 -3.14 -29.04
N GLY A 312 -11.03 -4.02 -28.18
CA GLY A 312 -11.28 -5.43 -28.47
C GLY A 312 -12.77 -5.78 -28.47
N ASP A 313 -13.06 -7.04 -28.17
CA ASP A 313 -14.42 -7.59 -28.05
C ASP A 313 -14.89 -7.74 -26.60
N GLY A 314 -14.22 -7.08 -25.65
CA GLY A 314 -14.53 -7.12 -24.23
C GLY A 314 -13.98 -8.34 -23.49
N GLU A 315 -13.42 -9.33 -24.19
CA GLU A 315 -12.76 -10.49 -23.57
C GLU A 315 -11.25 -10.26 -23.45
N LEU A 316 -10.71 -10.44 -22.24
CA LEU A 316 -9.27 -10.36 -22.01
C LEU A 316 -8.54 -11.52 -22.69
N LYS A 317 -7.66 -11.21 -23.65
CA LYS A 317 -6.85 -12.20 -24.36
C LYS A 317 -5.36 -11.92 -24.21
N ALA A 318 -4.56 -12.90 -24.56
CA ALA A 318 -3.10 -12.84 -24.55
C ALA A 318 -2.51 -11.58 -25.22
N HIS A 319 -3.09 -11.11 -26.33
CA HIS A 319 -2.61 -9.93 -27.05
C HIS A 319 -2.78 -8.62 -26.26
N ASP A 320 -3.81 -8.52 -25.44
CA ASP A 320 -4.11 -7.32 -24.66
C ASP A 320 -3.12 -7.14 -23.49
N VAL A 321 -2.62 -8.26 -22.95
CA VAL A 321 -1.68 -8.24 -21.83
C VAL A 321 -0.23 -8.23 -22.26
N ALA A 322 0.09 -8.66 -23.49
CA ALA A 322 1.45 -8.90 -23.95
C ALA A 322 2.37 -7.67 -23.83
N SER A 323 1.94 -6.51 -24.32
CA SER A 323 2.76 -5.29 -24.30
C SER A 323 3.04 -4.81 -22.87
N SER A 324 2.01 -4.78 -22.01
CA SER A 324 2.14 -4.42 -20.60
C SER A 324 3.00 -5.42 -19.83
N LEU A 325 2.89 -6.71 -20.15
CA LEU A 325 3.69 -7.78 -19.57
C LEU A 325 5.18 -7.61 -19.92
N VAL A 326 5.51 -7.38 -21.19
CA VAL A 326 6.89 -7.13 -21.63
C VAL A 326 7.45 -5.89 -20.93
N GLY A 327 6.71 -4.78 -20.86
CA GLY A 327 7.16 -3.56 -20.18
C GLY A 327 7.26 -3.68 -18.65
N ALA A 328 6.59 -4.66 -18.04
CA ALA A 328 6.76 -4.98 -16.63
C ALA A 328 8.06 -5.78 -16.38
N VAL A 329 8.37 -6.74 -17.27
CA VAL A 329 9.58 -7.58 -17.15
C VAL A 329 10.84 -6.85 -17.60
N VAL A 330 10.77 -6.10 -18.69
CA VAL A 330 11.90 -5.42 -19.32
C VAL A 330 11.96 -3.96 -18.86
N LYS A 331 12.72 -3.69 -17.79
CA LYS A 331 13.00 -2.31 -17.30
C LYS A 331 14.32 -1.80 -17.85
N ASP A 332 15.33 -2.66 -17.89
CA ASP A 332 16.59 -2.43 -18.60
C ASP A 332 16.51 -3.05 -20.01
N PRO A 333 16.51 -2.24 -21.08
CA PRO A 333 16.31 -2.73 -22.45
C PRO A 333 17.46 -3.62 -22.96
N VAL A 334 18.60 -3.66 -22.26
CA VAL A 334 19.75 -4.49 -22.63
C VAL A 334 19.76 -5.77 -21.80
N GLN A 335 19.74 -5.66 -20.48
CA GLN A 335 19.88 -6.81 -19.59
C GLN A 335 18.58 -7.63 -19.51
N ASP A 336 17.46 -6.97 -19.27
CA ASP A 336 16.19 -7.66 -19.03
C ASP A 336 15.61 -8.25 -20.33
N SER A 337 15.88 -7.64 -21.48
CA SER A 337 15.48 -8.18 -22.79
C SER A 337 16.09 -9.57 -23.05
N LEU A 338 17.32 -9.81 -22.60
CA LEU A 338 17.96 -11.13 -22.71
C LEU A 338 17.30 -12.15 -21.78
N VAL A 339 16.98 -11.74 -20.55
CA VAL A 339 16.26 -12.58 -19.57
C VAL A 339 14.88 -12.98 -20.11
N TRP A 340 14.15 -12.01 -20.66
CA TRP A 340 12.82 -12.21 -21.21
C TRP A 340 12.82 -13.15 -22.43
N LYS A 341 13.74 -12.94 -23.37
CA LYS A 341 13.88 -13.80 -24.55
C LYS A 341 14.22 -15.24 -24.19
N GLU A 342 15.08 -15.44 -23.18
CA GLU A 342 15.41 -16.78 -22.68
C GLU A 342 14.17 -17.46 -22.08
N TYR A 343 13.40 -16.76 -21.26
CA TYR A 343 12.17 -17.28 -20.67
C TYR A 343 11.12 -17.65 -21.73
N LEU A 344 10.96 -16.80 -22.76
CA LEU A 344 10.05 -17.07 -23.88
C LEU A 344 10.42 -18.38 -24.61
N GLU A 345 11.69 -18.55 -24.98
CA GLU A 345 12.13 -19.70 -25.78
C GLU A 345 12.27 -21.00 -25.00
N THR A 346 12.59 -20.94 -23.71
CA THR A 346 12.89 -22.13 -22.89
C THR A 346 11.72 -22.59 -22.02
N VAL A 347 10.85 -21.67 -21.59
CA VAL A 347 9.73 -21.97 -20.68
C VAL A 347 8.39 -21.83 -21.40
N MET A 348 8.07 -20.65 -21.92
CA MET A 348 6.74 -20.38 -22.46
C MET A 348 6.45 -21.21 -23.72
N LYS A 349 7.43 -21.35 -24.61
CA LYS A 349 7.31 -22.12 -25.85
C LYS A 349 6.99 -23.60 -25.63
N GLU A 350 7.52 -24.20 -24.57
CA GLU A 350 7.32 -25.61 -24.21
C GLU A 350 5.97 -25.85 -23.52
N ARG A 351 5.32 -24.80 -23.00
CA ARG A 351 3.97 -24.88 -22.40
C ARG A 351 2.92 -24.86 -23.50
N SER A 352 2.35 -26.03 -23.80
CA SER A 352 1.36 -26.21 -24.88
C SER A 352 0.15 -25.29 -24.78
N GLU A 353 -0.32 -25.00 -23.56
CA GLU A 353 -1.42 -24.09 -23.22
C GLU A 353 -1.08 -22.59 -23.43
N TRP A 354 0.19 -22.23 -23.65
CA TRP A 354 0.65 -20.82 -23.64
C TRP A 354 1.11 -20.33 -25.03
N LYS A 355 0.77 -21.07 -26.09
CA LYS A 355 1.22 -20.79 -27.46
C LYS A 355 0.73 -19.44 -27.98
N ASP A 356 -0.46 -19.02 -27.60
CA ASP A 356 -1.07 -17.72 -27.88
C ASP A 356 -0.26 -16.58 -27.26
N LEU A 357 0.00 -16.67 -25.95
CA LEU A 357 0.76 -15.68 -25.19
C LEU A 357 2.22 -15.61 -25.64
N TYR A 358 2.85 -16.75 -25.93
CA TYR A 358 4.18 -16.78 -26.52
C TYR A 358 4.25 -16.00 -27.83
N ARG A 359 3.30 -16.21 -28.75
CA ARG A 359 3.26 -15.48 -30.04
C ARG A 359 3.06 -13.98 -29.81
N ALA A 360 2.07 -13.61 -28.99
CA ALA A 360 1.78 -12.21 -28.70
C ALA A 360 2.98 -11.49 -28.06
N CYS A 361 3.65 -12.10 -27.08
CA CYS A 361 4.83 -11.51 -26.47
C CYS A 361 6.03 -11.44 -27.43
N ARG A 362 6.21 -12.44 -28.29
CA ARG A 362 7.31 -12.47 -29.27
C ARG A 362 7.18 -11.38 -30.33
N GLU A 363 5.96 -11.01 -30.72
CA GLU A 363 5.71 -9.89 -31.65
C GLU A 363 6.06 -8.53 -31.05
N GLN A 364 6.09 -8.42 -29.72
CA GLN A 364 6.42 -7.20 -28.97
C GLN A 364 7.90 -7.09 -28.57
N SER A 365 8.67 -8.18 -28.72
CA SER A 365 10.02 -8.35 -28.15
C SER A 365 11.17 -8.17 -29.14
#